data_AF-A0A8T2Z926-F1
#
_entry.id   AF-A0A8T2Z926-F1
#
_cell.length_a   1.000
_cell.length_b   1.000
_cell.length_c   1.000
_cell.angle_alpha   90.00
_cell.angle_beta   90.00
_cell.angle_gamma   90.00
#
_symmetry.space_group_name_H-M   'P 1'
#
loop_
_entity.id
_entity.type
_entity.pdbx_description
1 polymer ?
#
loop_
_entity_poly.entity_id
_entity_poly.type
_entity_poly.pdbx_seq_one_letter_code
_entity_poly.pdbx_strand_id
1 'polypeptide(L)'
;MATITTTATLSFHSQNPIKTLPSFSLSNIPFSISKTNFTSFTNLSLSIPASKSNNASSPLNRYSRFSCNCISTATPNTNYEFSDSSSEVELRLSLVGLDIQSSRDIFVDADGTSLVVQVQHSGSHITLIETNKMFEKIKPAETIWFIDDDQLVINMKKQDPDLKWPDIVESWESLTAGSMQLLKGASIFLVGDSTEINQKVARELAVGLGYTLLDTQELLETFAKQTIDSWVLAEGSDSVAEAECAILESLSSHVRAVVSTLGGKQGAAGKAYKWQHLYAGFTVWLSQTEALDEDSAKEEARKNVKDRSVAYSNADVVVKLQGWDSDHAKSVAQASLSALKQLILSDKKLPGKKSLYIRLGCRGDWPNIKPPGWDPSNEAESIS
;
A
#
# COMPACT_ATOMS: atom_id res chain seq x y z
N MET A 1 40.78 -45.21 47.26
CA MET A 1 39.96 -44.15 46.62
C MET A 1 39.80 -44.56 45.17
N ALA A 2 38.65 -45.15 44.84
CA ALA A 2 37.51 -44.50 44.17
C ALA A 2 37.50 -44.89 42.67
N THR A 3 36.69 -45.91 42.40
CA THR A 3 35.68 -46.06 41.33
C THR A 3 35.87 -45.27 40.02
N ILE A 4 35.67 -45.96 38.88
CA ILE A 4 34.71 -45.65 37.77
C ILE A 4 35.14 -46.46 36.54
N THR A 5 34.40 -47.47 36.07
CA THR A 5 33.13 -47.51 35.30
C THR A 5 33.41 -47.83 33.82
N THR A 6 32.93 -49.00 33.41
CA THR A 6 32.79 -49.49 32.04
C THR A 6 31.86 -48.59 31.21
N THR A 7 32.24 -48.27 29.98
CA THR A 7 31.33 -47.79 28.94
C THR A 7 31.28 -48.79 27.81
N ALA A 8 30.09 -49.37 27.65
CA ALA A 8 29.73 -50.27 26.57
C ALA A 8 29.42 -49.45 25.31
N THR A 9 30.01 -49.87 24.21
CA THR A 9 29.59 -49.52 22.85
C THR A 9 28.20 -50.10 22.58
N LEU A 10 27.21 -49.23 22.36
CA LEU A 10 25.93 -49.58 21.78
C LEU A 10 25.68 -48.69 20.57
N SER A 11 25.87 -49.29 19.40
CA SER A 11 25.42 -48.81 18.11
C SER A 11 23.90 -48.97 18.00
N PHE A 12 23.18 -47.91 17.66
CA PHE A 12 21.80 -48.00 17.19
C PHE A 12 21.71 -47.53 15.75
N HIS A 13 21.25 -48.47 14.91
CA HIS A 13 20.69 -48.29 13.59
C HIS A 13 19.53 -47.28 13.61
N SER A 14 19.49 -46.40 12.62
CA SER A 14 18.26 -45.78 12.13
C SER A 14 18.10 -46.16 10.65
N GLN A 15 17.03 -46.88 10.33
CA GLN A 15 16.61 -47.21 8.98
C GLN A 15 15.68 -46.10 8.45
N ASN A 16 16.04 -45.57 7.28
CA ASN A 16 15.31 -44.88 6.19
C ASN A 16 13.76 -44.89 6.15
N PRO A 17 13.07 -44.09 5.28
CA PRO A 17 13.58 -43.11 4.30
C PRO A 17 12.88 -41.73 4.36
N ILE A 18 13.65 -40.66 4.23
CA ILE A 18 13.11 -39.40 3.70
C ILE A 18 12.83 -39.65 2.23
N LYS A 19 11.54 -39.66 1.85
CA LYS A 19 11.15 -39.44 0.46
C LYS A 19 11.67 -38.05 0.09
N THR A 20 12.76 -38.02 -0.64
CA THR A 20 13.22 -36.86 -1.39
C THR A 20 12.06 -36.42 -2.27
N LEU A 21 11.34 -35.37 -1.84
CA LEU A 21 10.66 -34.49 -2.78
C LEU A 21 11.75 -34.04 -3.78
N PRO A 22 11.48 -34.05 -5.08
CA PRO A 22 12.43 -33.50 -6.04
C PRO A 22 12.72 -32.06 -5.61
N SER A 23 14.00 -31.77 -5.39
CA SER A 23 14.47 -30.40 -5.27
C SER A 23 13.93 -29.64 -6.48
N PHE A 24 12.96 -28.76 -6.26
CA PHE A 24 12.50 -27.81 -7.27
C PHE A 24 13.61 -26.78 -7.45
N SER A 25 14.67 -27.20 -8.15
CA SER A 25 15.65 -26.30 -8.76
C SER A 25 14.93 -25.58 -9.89
N LEU A 26 14.32 -24.44 -9.57
CA LEU A 26 13.81 -23.46 -10.53
C LEU A 26 14.95 -22.56 -11.07
N SER A 27 16.18 -23.10 -11.15
CA SER A 27 17.26 -22.43 -11.85
C SER A 27 17.03 -22.57 -13.36
N ASN A 28 16.65 -21.45 -13.98
CA ASN A 28 16.38 -21.25 -15.41
C ASN A 28 14.97 -21.63 -15.89
N ILE A 29 13.98 -20.80 -15.58
CA ILE A 29 12.81 -20.66 -16.45
C ILE A 29 13.01 -19.43 -17.35
N PRO A 30 13.05 -19.59 -18.68
CA PRO A 30 12.87 -18.47 -19.60
C PRO A 30 11.38 -18.10 -19.58
N PHE A 31 11.04 -16.98 -18.94
CA PHE A 31 9.72 -16.38 -19.09
C PHE A 31 9.56 -15.88 -20.53
N SER A 32 9.00 -16.72 -21.40
CA SER A 32 8.41 -16.26 -22.66
C SER A 32 7.08 -15.60 -22.32
N ILE A 33 7.10 -14.29 -22.10
CA ILE A 33 5.89 -13.48 -21.99
C ILE A 33 5.17 -13.57 -23.34
N SER A 34 4.12 -14.39 -23.41
CA SER A 34 3.10 -14.20 -24.43
C SER A 34 2.44 -12.86 -24.12
N LYS A 35 2.58 -11.90 -25.04
CA LYS A 35 1.76 -10.69 -25.02
C LYS A 35 0.31 -11.13 -25.06
N THR A 36 -0.38 -11.09 -23.93
CA THR A 36 -1.84 -11.17 -23.91
C THR A 36 -2.34 -9.87 -24.53
N ASN A 37 -2.67 -9.96 -25.82
CA ASN A 37 -3.42 -8.90 -26.50
C ASN A 37 -4.82 -8.87 -25.86
N PHE A 38 -5.01 -8.00 -24.88
CA PHE A 38 -6.36 -7.59 -24.48
C PHE A 38 -6.93 -6.75 -25.63
N THR A 39 -7.85 -7.37 -26.38
CA THR A 39 -8.67 -6.68 -27.35
C THR A 39 -9.56 -5.66 -26.64
N SER A 40 -9.38 -4.39 -26.99
CA SER A 40 -10.23 -3.28 -26.61
C SER A 40 -11.68 -3.53 -27.06
N PHE A 41 -12.59 -3.76 -26.12
CA PHE A 41 -14.02 -3.66 -26.40
C PHE A 41 -14.47 -2.22 -26.17
N THR A 42 -14.60 -1.50 -27.28
CA THR A 42 -15.27 -0.21 -27.36
C THR A 42 -16.79 -0.38 -27.40
N ASN A 43 -17.48 0.50 -26.68
CA ASN A 43 -18.88 0.91 -26.86
C ASN A 43 -19.99 -0.14 -26.69
N LEU A 44 -20.61 -0.13 -25.51
CA LEU A 44 -22.03 -0.42 -25.37
C LEU A 44 -22.70 0.73 -24.61
N SER A 45 -23.34 1.59 -25.40
CA SER A 45 -24.31 2.58 -24.96
C SER A 45 -25.54 1.86 -24.41
N LEU A 46 -25.82 2.04 -23.12
CA LEU A 46 -27.07 1.58 -22.50
C LEU A 46 -27.91 2.77 -22.08
N SER A 47 -29.03 2.89 -22.79
CA SER A 47 -30.12 3.84 -22.64
C SER A 47 -30.82 3.73 -21.29
N ILE A 48 -31.04 4.89 -20.67
CA ILE A 48 -31.85 5.14 -19.48
C ILE A 48 -33.33 4.79 -19.76
N PRO A 49 -34.06 4.22 -18.78
CA PRO A 49 -35.46 4.53 -18.59
C PRO A 49 -35.71 5.25 -17.25
N ALA A 50 -36.49 6.31 -17.33
CA ALA A 50 -36.88 7.17 -16.21
C ALA A 50 -38.08 6.62 -15.42
N SER A 51 -37.99 6.78 -14.10
CA SER A 51 -39.06 7.04 -13.12
C SER A 51 -40.19 6.01 -12.91
N LYS A 52 -40.44 5.69 -11.63
CA LYS A 52 -41.70 6.05 -10.94
C LYS A 52 -41.53 5.93 -9.42
N SER A 53 -41.97 6.98 -8.72
CA SER A 53 -42.02 7.04 -7.26
C SER A 53 -43.22 6.26 -6.73
N ASN A 54 -43.13 5.79 -5.48
CA ASN A 54 -44.29 5.64 -4.61
C ASN A 54 -43.85 5.73 -3.14
N ASN A 55 -44.54 6.60 -2.41
CA ASN A 55 -44.38 6.88 -0.99
C ASN A 55 -44.94 5.73 -0.13
N ALA A 56 -44.20 5.34 0.91
CA ALA A 56 -44.77 4.78 2.13
C ALA A 56 -43.86 5.11 3.33
N SER A 57 -44.50 5.60 4.39
CA SER A 57 -43.93 6.26 5.55
C SER A 57 -43.56 5.31 6.70
N SER A 58 -42.29 5.35 7.13
CA SER A 58 -41.70 5.24 8.50
C SER A 58 -42.05 4.01 9.39
N PRO A 59 -41.12 3.52 10.26
CA PRO A 59 -40.69 4.30 11.42
C PRO A 59 -39.18 4.28 11.73
N LEU A 60 -38.74 5.42 12.28
CA LEU A 60 -37.57 5.68 13.11
C LEU A 60 -36.64 4.50 13.40
N ASN A 61 -35.49 4.46 12.70
CA ASN A 61 -34.28 3.87 13.25
C ASN A 61 -33.19 4.94 13.31
N ARG A 62 -32.77 5.23 14.53
CA ARG A 62 -31.83 6.26 14.92
C ARG A 62 -30.42 5.80 14.53
N TYR A 63 -30.03 6.00 13.28
CA TYR A 63 -28.64 5.84 12.86
C TYR A 63 -27.86 7.11 13.25
N SER A 64 -26.97 6.93 14.21
CA SER A 64 -25.90 7.84 14.56
C SER A 64 -25.07 8.15 13.32
N ARG A 65 -25.06 9.42 12.92
CA ARG A 65 -24.06 9.99 12.02
C ARG A 65 -22.70 9.84 12.71
N PHE A 66 -21.92 8.88 12.25
CA PHE A 66 -20.50 8.84 12.56
C PHE A 66 -19.78 9.68 11.50
N SER A 67 -19.26 10.81 11.97
CA SER A 67 -18.38 11.70 11.23
C SER A 67 -17.01 11.01 11.13
N CYS A 68 -16.69 10.48 9.95
CA CYS A 68 -15.39 9.91 9.63
C CYS A 68 -14.49 11.02 9.07
N ASN A 69 -13.45 11.41 9.82
CA ASN A 69 -12.55 12.52 9.45
C ASN A 69 -11.22 12.06 8.82
N CYS A 70 -11.19 10.92 8.13
CA CYS A 70 -10.01 10.46 7.38
C CYS A 70 -10.33 9.74 6.07
N ILE A 71 -11.35 10.23 5.40
CA ILE A 71 -11.36 10.31 3.94
C ILE A 71 -11.12 11.79 3.68
N SER A 72 -10.31 12.19 2.70
CA SER A 72 -10.28 13.59 2.26
C SER A 72 -11.72 14.04 2.07
N THR A 73 -12.28 14.79 3.01
CA THR A 73 -13.64 15.33 2.93
C THR A 73 -13.56 16.48 1.95
N ALA A 74 -13.35 16.14 0.68
CA ALA A 74 -13.73 17.00 -0.42
C ALA A 74 -15.25 17.12 -0.31
N THR A 75 -15.70 18.21 0.31
CA THR A 75 -17.07 18.67 0.15
C THR A 75 -17.30 18.93 -1.35
N PRO A 76 -18.52 18.67 -1.85
CA PRO A 76 -18.77 18.60 -3.28
C PRO A 76 -18.79 20.00 -3.90
N ASN A 77 -18.25 20.11 -5.10
CA ASN A 77 -18.31 21.26 -6.02
C ASN A 77 -17.56 22.53 -5.61
N THR A 78 -16.22 22.47 -5.60
CA THR A 78 -15.45 23.66 -5.98
C THR A 78 -14.79 23.44 -7.32
N ASN A 79 -15.25 24.19 -8.33
CA ASN A 79 -14.55 24.34 -9.60
C ASN A 79 -13.24 25.07 -9.30
N TYR A 80 -12.20 24.31 -8.95
CA TYR A 80 -10.86 24.83 -8.81
C TYR A 80 -10.00 24.34 -9.98
N GLU A 81 -9.07 25.18 -10.39
CA GLU A 81 -8.02 24.80 -11.33
C GLU A 81 -6.72 24.66 -10.56
N PHE A 82 -6.03 23.55 -10.76
CA PHE A 82 -4.75 23.27 -10.14
C PHE A 82 -3.67 23.16 -11.22
N SER A 83 -2.56 23.85 -11.02
CA SER A 83 -1.42 23.77 -11.92
C SER A 83 -0.12 23.55 -11.16
N ASP A 84 0.70 22.68 -11.73
CA ASP A 84 1.98 22.27 -11.15
C ASP A 84 3.14 22.88 -11.94
N SER A 85 3.96 23.71 -11.28
CA SER A 85 5.20 24.26 -11.84
C SER A 85 6.43 23.64 -11.18
N SER A 86 7.63 23.99 -11.65
CA SER A 86 8.88 23.36 -11.16
C SER A 86 9.16 23.60 -9.68
N SER A 87 8.76 24.74 -9.11
CA SER A 87 9.03 25.07 -7.70
C SER A 87 7.79 25.49 -6.91
N GLU A 88 6.69 25.71 -7.60
CA GLU A 88 5.47 26.31 -7.07
C GLU A 88 4.26 25.53 -7.59
N VAL A 89 3.19 25.54 -6.82
CA VAL A 89 1.88 25.05 -7.23
C VAL A 89 0.89 26.20 -7.14
N GLU A 90 0.02 26.32 -8.15
CA GLU A 90 -0.97 27.38 -8.21
C GLU A 90 -2.38 26.76 -8.17
N LEU A 91 -3.19 27.27 -7.25
CA LEU A 91 -4.59 26.93 -7.08
C LEU A 91 -5.44 28.15 -7.43
N ARG A 92 -6.36 28.01 -8.38
CA ARG A 92 -7.34 29.04 -8.74
C ARG A 92 -8.72 28.63 -8.30
N LEU A 93 -9.39 29.47 -7.51
CA LEU A 93 -10.73 29.24 -6.98
C LEU A 93 -11.68 30.27 -7.59
N SER A 94 -12.80 29.81 -8.15
CA SER A 94 -13.82 30.73 -8.67
C SER A 94 -14.55 31.45 -7.54
N LEU A 95 -14.64 32.77 -7.64
CA LEU A 95 -15.38 33.64 -6.74
C LEU A 95 -16.74 34.08 -7.32
N VAL A 96 -17.11 33.58 -8.49
CA VAL A 96 -18.32 33.98 -9.21
C VAL A 96 -19.57 33.70 -8.36
N GLY A 97 -20.38 34.74 -8.11
CA GLY A 97 -21.60 34.65 -7.31
C GLY A 97 -21.41 34.87 -5.81
N LEU A 98 -20.18 35.18 -5.37
CA LEU A 98 -19.90 35.69 -4.03
C LEU A 98 -19.75 37.21 -4.12
N ASP A 99 -20.63 37.97 -3.47
CA ASP A 99 -20.52 39.44 -3.35
C ASP A 99 -19.35 39.81 -2.44
N ILE A 100 -18.12 39.68 -2.95
CA ILE A 100 -16.89 40.00 -2.22
C ILE A 100 -16.65 41.50 -2.33
N GLN A 101 -16.78 42.22 -1.22
CA GLN A 101 -16.63 43.68 -1.19
C GLN A 101 -15.18 44.10 -0.97
N SER A 102 -14.33 43.23 -0.40
CA SER A 102 -12.91 43.54 -0.14
C SER A 102 -12.05 42.28 0.02
N SER A 103 -10.74 42.39 -0.21
CA SER A 103 -9.76 41.33 0.14
C SER A 103 -9.73 40.99 1.63
N ARG A 104 -10.29 41.86 2.49
CA ARG A 104 -10.45 41.63 3.93
C ARG A 104 -11.44 40.52 4.28
N ASP A 105 -12.29 40.16 3.32
CA ASP A 105 -13.29 39.12 3.48
C ASP A 105 -12.71 37.72 3.16
N ILE A 106 -11.45 37.64 2.69
CA ILE A 106 -10.79 36.39 2.33
C ILE A 106 -9.79 35.98 3.40
N PHE A 107 -9.91 34.74 3.85
CA PHE A 107 -9.01 34.10 4.80
C PHE A 107 -8.33 32.93 4.11
N VAL A 108 -7.00 32.99 4.00
CA VAL A 108 -6.17 31.89 3.49
C VAL A 108 -5.21 31.50 4.61
N ASP A 109 -5.35 30.28 5.11
CA ASP A 109 -4.46 29.69 6.09
C ASP A 109 -3.79 28.46 5.50
N ALA A 110 -2.47 28.37 5.67
CA ALA A 110 -1.65 27.32 5.10
C ALA A 110 -0.60 26.91 6.13
N ASP A 111 -0.65 25.66 6.61
CA ASP A 111 0.24 25.19 7.68
C ASP A 111 1.42 24.34 7.19
N GLY A 112 1.55 24.20 5.86
CA GLY A 112 2.58 23.42 5.20
C GLY A 112 2.05 22.10 4.67
N THR A 113 1.06 21.49 5.34
CA THR A 113 0.40 20.24 4.91
C THR A 113 -1.10 20.39 4.73
N SER A 114 -1.68 21.45 5.27
CA SER A 114 -3.07 21.84 5.11
C SER A 114 -3.19 23.19 4.41
N LEU A 115 -4.36 23.39 3.81
CA LEU A 115 -4.79 24.65 3.23
C LEU A 115 -6.27 24.82 3.55
N VAL A 116 -6.60 25.95 4.16
CA VAL A 116 -7.97 26.37 4.44
C VAL A 116 -8.20 27.73 3.80
N VAL A 117 -9.21 27.80 2.95
CA VAL A 117 -9.63 29.04 2.30
C VAL A 117 -11.08 29.29 2.61
N GLN A 118 -11.35 30.42 3.24
CA GLN A 118 -12.68 30.86 3.62
C GLN A 118 -12.95 32.26 3.10
N VAL A 119 -14.19 32.50 2.71
CA VAL A 119 -14.68 33.81 2.29
C VAL A 119 -15.84 34.22 3.17
N GLN A 120 -15.77 35.43 3.71
CA GLN A 120 -16.86 36.03 4.47
C GLN A 120 -17.90 36.57 3.49
N HIS A 121 -19.13 36.05 3.59
CA HIS A 121 -20.26 36.48 2.77
C HIS A 121 -21.50 36.65 3.66
N SER A 122 -22.11 37.84 3.61
CA SER A 122 -23.34 38.17 4.36
C SER A 122 -23.24 37.88 5.88
N GLY A 123 -22.05 38.07 6.47
CA GLY A 123 -21.79 37.83 7.90
C GLY A 123 -21.50 36.37 8.29
N SER A 124 -21.44 35.44 7.33
CA SER A 124 -21.05 34.04 7.55
C SER A 124 -19.77 33.70 6.78
N HIS A 125 -19.00 32.71 7.23
CA HIS A 125 -17.82 32.21 6.51
C HIS A 125 -18.21 31.01 5.64
N ILE A 126 -17.89 31.10 4.35
CA ILE A 126 -18.04 30.02 3.38
C ILE A 126 -16.66 29.43 3.11
N THR A 127 -16.48 28.13 3.37
CA THR A 127 -15.25 27.42 3.04
C THR A 127 -15.22 27.11 1.54
N LEU A 128 -14.21 27.61 0.83
CA LEU A 128 -13.96 27.30 -0.58
C LEU A 128 -13.15 26.02 -0.75
N ILE A 129 -12.13 25.83 0.10
CA ILE A 129 -11.36 24.61 0.15
C ILE A 129 -10.85 24.40 1.57
N GLU A 130 -10.90 23.16 2.02
CA GLU A 130 -10.31 22.71 3.27
C GLU A 130 -9.66 21.36 2.99
N THR A 131 -8.33 21.33 3.03
CA THR A 131 -7.57 20.09 2.87
C THR A 131 -6.59 19.99 4.03
N ASN A 132 -6.66 18.87 4.76
CA ASN A 132 -5.76 18.59 5.89
C ASN A 132 -4.52 17.78 5.47
N LYS A 133 -4.51 17.27 4.24
CA LYS A 133 -3.45 16.44 3.67
C LYS A 133 -3.26 16.81 2.20
N MET A 134 -2.46 17.83 1.96
CA MET A 134 -1.96 18.14 0.63
C MET A 134 -1.06 17.02 0.10
N PHE A 135 -0.86 17.00 -1.21
CA PHE A 135 -0.05 15.98 -1.86
C PHE A 135 1.39 15.92 -1.29
N GLU A 136 1.98 17.05 -0.93
CA GLU A 136 3.25 17.14 -0.20
C GLU A 136 3.30 18.44 0.62
N LYS A 137 4.42 18.68 1.32
CA LYS A 137 4.68 19.92 2.03
C LYS A 137 4.93 21.11 1.10
N ILE A 138 4.34 22.23 1.49
CA ILE A 138 4.67 23.57 0.98
C ILE A 138 5.49 24.34 2.01
N LYS A 139 5.98 25.51 1.64
CA LYS A 139 6.61 26.49 2.54
C LYS A 139 5.60 27.60 2.86
N PRO A 140 4.93 27.57 4.03
CA PRO A 140 3.86 28.52 4.37
C PRO A 140 4.27 29.99 4.26
N ALA A 141 5.48 30.32 4.70
CA ALA A 141 6.00 31.68 4.68
C ALA A 141 6.22 32.23 3.25
N GLU A 142 6.21 31.35 2.25
CA GLU A 142 6.35 31.70 0.83
C GLU A 142 5.02 31.53 0.07
N THR A 143 3.90 31.34 0.77
CA THR A 143 2.56 31.30 0.16
C THR A 143 2.07 32.73 -0.07
N ILE A 144 1.67 33.02 -1.30
CA ILE A 144 1.06 34.29 -1.68
C ILE A 144 -0.31 34.05 -2.31
N TRP A 145 -1.21 35.02 -2.17
CA TRP A 145 -2.50 34.97 -2.83
C TRP A 145 -2.91 36.36 -3.30
N PHE A 146 -3.70 36.40 -4.38
CA PHE A 146 -4.24 37.62 -4.96
C PHE A 146 -5.55 37.30 -5.68
N ILE A 147 -6.32 38.35 -5.96
CA ILE A 147 -7.54 38.26 -6.75
C ILE A 147 -7.20 38.65 -8.19
N ASP A 148 -7.56 37.81 -9.14
CA ASP A 148 -7.44 38.03 -10.59
C ASP A 148 -8.84 37.91 -11.19
N ASP A 149 -9.44 39.05 -11.55
CA ASP A 149 -10.85 39.18 -11.92
C ASP A 149 -11.80 38.51 -10.89
N ASP A 150 -12.52 37.46 -11.30
CA ASP A 150 -13.44 36.69 -10.45
C ASP A 150 -12.80 35.41 -9.88
N GLN A 151 -11.47 35.36 -9.76
CA GLN A 151 -10.72 34.22 -9.27
C GLN A 151 -9.79 34.58 -8.11
N LEU A 152 -9.77 33.76 -7.07
CA LEU A 152 -8.74 33.78 -6.04
C LEU A 152 -7.60 32.87 -6.48
N VAL A 153 -6.43 33.44 -6.72
CA VAL A 153 -5.21 32.74 -7.10
C VAL A 153 -4.33 32.58 -5.87
N ILE A 154 -3.96 31.35 -5.54
CA ILE A 154 -3.09 31.00 -4.42
C ILE A 154 -1.86 30.30 -5.00
N ASN A 155 -0.70 30.94 -4.88
CA ASN A 155 0.57 30.36 -5.27
C ASN A 155 1.32 29.92 -4.00
N MET A 156 1.67 28.63 -3.96
CA MET A 156 2.35 27.99 -2.85
C MET A 156 3.68 27.41 -3.32
N LYS A 157 4.76 27.73 -2.61
CA LYS A 157 6.07 27.16 -2.94
C LYS A 157 6.23 25.75 -2.37
N LYS A 158 6.67 24.82 -3.22
CA LYS A 158 6.94 23.44 -2.81
C LYS A 158 8.12 23.34 -1.85
N GLN A 159 8.03 22.42 -0.90
CA GLN A 159 9.20 22.01 -0.11
C GLN A 159 10.16 21.16 -0.94
N ASP A 160 9.62 20.31 -1.82
CA ASP A 160 10.37 19.50 -2.78
C ASP A 160 10.03 19.91 -4.23
N PRO A 161 10.90 20.65 -4.93
CA PRO A 161 10.63 21.09 -6.31
C PRO A 161 10.62 19.93 -7.32
N ASP A 162 11.35 18.83 -7.04
CA ASP A 162 11.48 17.72 -7.97
C ASP A 162 10.24 16.81 -7.97
N LEU A 163 9.40 16.91 -6.95
CA LEU A 163 8.16 16.15 -6.85
C LEU A 163 7.08 16.82 -7.70
N LYS A 164 6.51 16.05 -8.62
CA LYS A 164 5.35 16.49 -9.39
C LYS A 164 4.08 16.27 -8.58
N TRP A 165 3.19 17.25 -8.64
CA TRP A 165 1.90 17.20 -7.97
C TRP A 165 0.85 17.00 -9.05
N PRO A 166 0.19 15.83 -9.11
CA PRO A 166 -0.90 15.64 -10.05
C PRO A 166 -2.14 16.45 -9.67
N ASP A 167 -2.32 16.68 -8.37
CA ASP A 167 -3.42 17.45 -7.79
C ASP A 167 -3.00 17.99 -6.39
N ILE A 168 -3.77 18.93 -5.85
CA ILE A 168 -3.58 19.43 -4.48
C ILE A 168 -3.99 18.41 -3.42
N VAL A 169 -5.05 17.63 -3.67
CA VAL A 169 -5.57 16.62 -2.75
C VAL A 169 -5.04 15.21 -3.06
N GLU A 170 -5.01 14.36 -2.05
CA GLU A 170 -4.74 12.92 -2.19
C GLU A 170 -5.96 12.13 -2.71
N SER A 171 -6.52 12.54 -3.86
CA SER A 171 -7.52 11.74 -4.57
C SER A 171 -6.91 10.44 -5.11
N TRP A 172 -7.73 9.46 -5.48
CA TRP A 172 -7.25 8.22 -6.08
C TRP A 172 -6.43 8.49 -7.36
N GLU A 173 -6.94 9.37 -8.20
CA GLU A 173 -6.34 9.77 -9.46
C GLU A 173 -4.99 10.49 -9.23
N SER A 174 -4.94 11.36 -8.21
CA SER A 174 -3.70 12.04 -7.82
C SER A 174 -2.66 11.09 -7.25
N LEU A 175 -3.06 10.21 -6.34
CA LEU A 175 -2.17 9.23 -5.73
C LEU A 175 -1.62 8.25 -6.77
N THR A 176 -2.46 7.70 -7.64
CA THR A 176 -1.99 6.75 -8.67
C THR A 176 -1.01 7.40 -9.63
N ALA A 177 -1.28 8.62 -10.11
CA ALA A 177 -0.37 9.35 -10.98
C ALA A 177 0.97 9.69 -10.28
N GLY A 178 0.92 10.14 -9.03
CA GLY A 178 2.09 10.58 -8.28
C GLY A 178 2.94 9.44 -7.71
N SER A 179 2.31 8.35 -7.26
CA SER A 179 2.99 7.18 -6.69
C SER A 179 3.94 6.50 -7.69
N MET A 180 3.66 6.56 -8.99
CA MET A 180 4.56 6.03 -10.02
C MET A 180 5.94 6.69 -9.99
N GLN A 181 6.01 8.00 -9.72
CA GLN A 181 7.28 8.74 -9.59
C GLN A 181 8.03 8.32 -8.31
N LEU A 182 7.28 8.14 -7.22
CA LEU A 182 7.82 7.84 -5.89
C LEU A 182 8.38 6.42 -5.78
N LEU A 183 7.65 5.43 -6.33
CA LEU A 183 8.03 4.02 -6.28
C LEU A 183 9.26 3.72 -7.15
N LYS A 184 9.55 4.55 -8.16
CA LYS A 184 10.69 4.37 -9.10
C LYS A 184 10.74 2.96 -9.71
N GLY A 185 9.58 2.37 -9.98
CA GLY A 185 9.44 1.02 -10.52
C GLY A 185 9.56 -0.12 -9.51
N ALA A 186 9.70 0.17 -8.21
CA ALA A 186 9.64 -0.84 -7.17
C ALA A 186 8.25 -1.51 -7.14
N SER A 187 8.24 -2.82 -6.89
CA SER A 187 7.03 -3.62 -6.76
C SER A 187 6.40 -3.48 -5.37
N ILE A 188 5.11 -3.78 -5.27
CA ILE A 188 4.34 -3.75 -4.02
C ILE A 188 3.92 -5.17 -3.67
N PHE A 189 4.10 -5.58 -2.42
CA PHE A 189 3.67 -6.86 -1.88
C PHE A 189 2.58 -6.61 -0.83
N LEU A 190 1.39 -7.16 -1.05
CA LEU A 190 0.31 -7.12 -0.07
C LEU A 190 0.34 -8.37 0.79
N VAL A 191 0.47 -8.16 2.10
CA VAL A 191 0.54 -9.21 3.10
C VAL A 191 -0.55 -9.01 4.16
N GLY A 192 -0.96 -10.07 4.83
CA GLY A 192 -1.98 -10.00 5.87
C GLY A 192 -2.68 -11.34 6.07
N ASP A 193 -3.55 -11.42 7.05
CA ASP A 193 -4.20 -12.69 7.43
C ASP A 193 -5.20 -13.21 6.40
N SER A 194 -5.76 -12.34 5.55
CA SER A 194 -6.78 -12.72 4.56
C SER A 194 -6.25 -12.65 3.13
N THR A 195 -6.21 -13.80 2.46
CA THR A 195 -5.85 -13.90 1.05
C THR A 195 -6.80 -13.08 0.17
N GLU A 196 -8.10 -13.12 0.45
CA GLU A 196 -9.12 -12.43 -0.36
C GLU A 196 -8.90 -10.91 -0.34
N ILE A 197 -8.63 -10.35 0.84
CA ILE A 197 -8.37 -8.91 1.03
C ILE A 197 -7.13 -8.51 0.22
N ASN A 198 -6.04 -9.29 0.35
CA ASN A 198 -4.82 -9.05 -0.40
C ASN A 198 -5.09 -9.07 -1.91
N GLN A 199 -5.82 -10.04 -2.44
CA GLN A 199 -6.11 -10.14 -3.88
C GLN A 199 -6.99 -9.00 -4.40
N LYS A 200 -8.04 -8.62 -3.65
CA LYS A 200 -8.96 -7.54 -4.05
C LYS A 200 -8.26 -6.19 -4.07
N VAL A 201 -7.47 -5.87 -3.04
CA VAL A 201 -6.71 -4.63 -2.98
C VAL A 201 -5.57 -4.62 -4.02
N ALA A 202 -4.92 -5.77 -4.26
CA ALA A 202 -3.88 -5.88 -5.28
C ALA A 202 -4.41 -5.57 -6.68
N ARG A 203 -5.60 -6.06 -7.01
CA ARG A 203 -6.26 -5.75 -8.30
C ARG A 203 -6.46 -4.25 -8.49
N GLU A 204 -7.01 -3.56 -7.50
CA GLU A 204 -7.23 -2.11 -7.58
C GLU A 204 -5.90 -1.35 -7.73
N LEU A 205 -4.88 -1.72 -6.95
CA LEU A 205 -3.55 -1.11 -7.06
C LEU A 205 -2.88 -1.36 -8.41
N ALA A 206 -2.96 -2.58 -8.93
CA ALA A 206 -2.37 -2.95 -10.21
C ALA A 206 -3.02 -2.16 -11.36
N VAL A 207 -4.35 -2.06 -11.36
CA VAL A 207 -5.11 -1.28 -12.36
C VAL A 207 -4.78 0.21 -12.22
N GLY A 208 -4.78 0.76 -11.01
CA GLY A 208 -4.51 2.18 -10.77
C GLY A 208 -3.08 2.61 -11.15
N LEU A 209 -2.08 1.79 -10.83
CA LEU A 209 -0.67 2.08 -11.13
C LEU A 209 -0.23 1.66 -12.54
N GLY A 210 -1.06 0.88 -13.25
CA GLY A 210 -0.65 0.21 -14.50
C GLY A 210 0.48 -0.81 -14.29
N TYR A 211 0.49 -1.47 -13.13
CA TYR A 211 1.47 -2.50 -12.76
C TYR A 211 0.96 -3.90 -13.09
N THR A 212 1.87 -4.87 -13.23
CA THR A 212 1.50 -6.26 -13.45
C THR A 212 0.96 -6.87 -12.15
N LEU A 213 -0.28 -7.35 -12.17
CA LEU A 213 -0.86 -8.11 -11.07
C LEU A 213 -0.26 -9.53 -11.05
N LEU A 214 0.22 -9.97 -9.89
CA LEU A 214 0.73 -11.32 -9.68
C LEU A 214 0.12 -11.91 -8.40
N ASP A 215 -0.69 -12.95 -8.54
CA ASP A 215 -1.34 -13.61 -7.41
C ASP A 215 -0.62 -14.91 -7.07
N THR A 216 -0.03 -15.01 -5.88
CA THR A 216 0.71 -16.21 -5.49
C THR A 216 -0.21 -17.42 -5.37
N GLN A 217 -1.48 -17.25 -5.00
CA GLN A 217 -2.45 -18.35 -4.98
C GLN A 217 -2.65 -18.93 -6.37
N GLU A 218 -2.98 -18.06 -7.34
CA GLU A 218 -3.22 -18.48 -8.73
C GLU A 218 -1.99 -19.16 -9.33
N LEU A 219 -0.81 -18.61 -9.08
CA LEU A 219 0.46 -19.20 -9.52
C LEU A 219 0.67 -20.60 -8.93
N LEU A 220 0.50 -20.75 -7.61
CA LEU A 220 0.65 -22.03 -6.93
C LEU A 220 -0.32 -23.08 -7.46
N GLU A 221 -1.61 -22.75 -7.57
CA GLU A 221 -2.64 -23.68 -8.04
C GLU A 221 -2.39 -24.10 -9.49
N THR A 222 -1.92 -23.17 -10.32
CA THR A 222 -1.55 -23.44 -11.72
C THR A 222 -0.36 -24.39 -11.82
N PHE A 223 0.70 -24.17 -11.01
CA PHE A 223 1.89 -25.01 -11.03
C PHE A 223 1.66 -26.38 -10.40
N ALA A 224 0.96 -26.43 -9.27
CA ALA A 224 0.70 -27.66 -8.53
C ALA A 224 -0.46 -28.49 -9.14
N LYS A 225 -1.29 -27.89 -10.00
CA LYS A 225 -2.50 -28.49 -10.58
C LYS A 225 -3.49 -29.00 -9.52
N GLN A 226 -3.50 -28.38 -8.35
CA GLN A 226 -4.41 -28.65 -7.23
C GLN A 226 -4.74 -27.34 -6.52
N THR A 227 -5.88 -27.29 -5.82
CA THR A 227 -6.25 -26.12 -5.03
C THR A 227 -5.40 -26.02 -3.76
N ILE A 228 -5.25 -24.81 -3.23
CA ILE A 228 -4.52 -24.61 -1.96
C ILE A 228 -5.19 -25.40 -0.84
N ASP A 229 -6.52 -25.41 -0.75
CA ASP A 229 -7.24 -26.14 0.29
C ASP A 229 -6.95 -27.65 0.25
N SER A 230 -6.93 -28.24 -0.95
CA SER A 230 -6.57 -29.65 -1.12
C SER A 230 -5.12 -29.92 -0.71
N TRP A 231 -4.21 -29.02 -1.06
CA TRP A 231 -2.80 -29.14 -0.72
C TRP A 231 -2.57 -29.07 0.79
N VAL A 232 -3.20 -28.11 1.47
CA VAL A 232 -3.12 -27.96 2.93
C VAL A 232 -3.64 -29.22 3.63
N LEU A 233 -4.72 -29.83 3.15
CA LEU A 233 -5.25 -31.07 3.71
C LEU A 233 -4.32 -32.27 3.51
N ALA A 234 -3.61 -32.34 2.38
CA ALA A 234 -2.74 -33.46 2.04
C ALA A 234 -1.35 -33.37 2.68
N GLU A 235 -0.74 -32.18 2.71
CA GLU A 235 0.68 -31.99 3.07
C GLU A 235 0.89 -30.96 4.19
N GLY A 236 -0.16 -30.24 4.59
CA GLY A 236 -0.09 -29.22 5.64
C GLY A 236 0.26 -27.82 5.13
N SER A 237 0.00 -26.82 5.97
CA SER A 237 0.20 -25.40 5.65
C SER A 237 1.66 -25.00 5.44
N ASP A 238 2.60 -25.72 6.07
CA ASP A 238 4.02 -25.39 5.97
C ASP A 238 4.59 -25.75 4.59
N SER A 239 4.12 -26.85 3.96
CA SER A 239 4.48 -27.21 2.58
C SER A 239 4.04 -26.12 1.59
N VAL A 240 2.81 -25.61 1.74
CA VAL A 240 2.30 -24.49 0.93
C VAL A 240 3.13 -23.22 1.14
N ALA A 241 3.48 -22.90 2.38
CA ALA A 241 4.31 -21.73 2.69
C ALA A 241 5.77 -21.88 2.16
N GLU A 242 6.27 -23.10 1.98
CA GLU A 242 7.53 -23.38 1.30
C GLU A 242 7.44 -23.15 -0.20
N ALA A 243 6.39 -23.66 -0.83
CA ALA A 243 6.15 -23.44 -2.25
C ALA A 243 5.92 -21.94 -2.58
N GLU A 244 5.14 -21.23 -1.76
CA GLU A 244 4.94 -19.79 -1.94
C GLU A 244 6.27 -19.02 -1.82
N CYS A 245 7.13 -19.41 -0.88
CA CYS A 245 8.44 -18.80 -0.70
C CYS A 245 9.32 -18.92 -1.96
N ALA A 246 9.28 -20.07 -2.63
CA ALA A 246 10.01 -20.30 -3.89
C ALA A 246 9.45 -19.45 -5.05
N ILE A 247 8.14 -19.21 -5.08
CA ILE A 247 7.53 -18.27 -6.03
C ILE A 247 7.99 -16.85 -5.71
N LEU A 248 7.94 -16.42 -4.45
CA LEU A 248 8.38 -15.08 -4.04
C LEU A 248 9.85 -14.81 -4.37
N GLU A 249 10.72 -15.81 -4.30
CA GLU A 249 12.09 -15.73 -4.79
C GLU A 249 12.14 -15.35 -6.27
N SER A 250 11.38 -16.04 -7.10
CA SER A 250 11.29 -15.75 -8.53
C SER A 250 10.69 -14.35 -8.79
N LEU A 251 9.68 -13.97 -8.00
CA LEU A 251 9.00 -12.67 -8.10
C LEU A 251 9.85 -11.51 -7.59
N SER A 252 10.84 -11.74 -6.73
CA SER A 252 11.69 -10.69 -6.14
C SER A 252 12.46 -9.86 -7.18
N SER A 253 12.71 -10.43 -8.36
CA SER A 253 13.37 -9.75 -9.48
C SER A 253 12.42 -8.91 -10.35
N HIS A 254 11.11 -9.06 -10.17
CA HIS A 254 10.12 -8.36 -10.99
C HIS A 254 10.00 -6.90 -10.55
N VAL A 255 9.97 -6.00 -11.54
CA VAL A 255 9.74 -4.58 -11.36
C VAL A 255 8.32 -4.22 -11.81
N ARG A 256 7.74 -3.18 -11.19
CA ARG A 256 6.39 -2.71 -11.51
C ARG A 256 5.32 -3.82 -11.41
N ALA A 257 5.42 -4.62 -10.35
CA ALA A 257 4.42 -5.63 -10.02
C ALA A 257 3.67 -5.29 -8.73
N VAL A 258 2.41 -5.73 -8.64
CA VAL A 258 1.66 -5.79 -7.39
C VAL A 258 1.39 -7.25 -7.10
N VAL A 259 1.97 -7.75 -6.01
CA VAL A 259 1.92 -9.16 -5.61
C VAL A 259 0.94 -9.32 -4.46
N SER A 260 -0.10 -10.15 -4.61
CA SER A 260 -0.94 -10.57 -3.50
C SER A 260 -0.44 -11.89 -2.94
N THR A 261 -0.11 -11.93 -1.65
CA THR A 261 0.31 -13.16 -0.97
C THR A 261 -0.87 -13.91 -0.36
N LEU A 262 -0.69 -15.21 -0.15
CA LEU A 262 -1.54 -16.00 0.73
C LEU A 262 -1.53 -15.42 2.14
N GLY A 263 -2.68 -15.49 2.80
CA GLY A 263 -2.84 -15.08 4.18
C GLY A 263 -2.77 -16.23 5.18
N GLY A 264 -2.75 -15.85 6.46
CA GLY A 264 -2.86 -16.78 7.58
C GLY A 264 -1.67 -17.73 7.70
N LYS A 265 -1.94 -18.99 8.07
CA LYS A 265 -0.90 -19.97 8.43
C LYS A 265 -0.19 -20.59 7.22
N GLN A 266 -0.87 -20.65 6.07
CA GLN A 266 -0.33 -21.16 4.82
C GLN A 266 0.50 -20.12 4.06
N GLY A 267 0.41 -18.83 4.42
CA GLY A 267 1.19 -17.76 3.80
C GLY A 267 2.64 -17.72 4.26
N ALA A 268 3.57 -17.61 3.32
CA ALA A 268 5.00 -17.40 3.57
C ALA A 268 5.25 -16.10 4.36
N ALA A 269 4.46 -15.05 4.09
CA ALA A 269 4.55 -13.78 4.82
C ALA A 269 4.21 -13.92 6.32
N GLY A 270 3.45 -14.93 6.71
CA GLY A 270 3.18 -15.27 8.11
C GLY A 270 4.38 -15.88 8.86
N LYS A 271 5.49 -16.20 8.16
CA LYS A 271 6.68 -16.86 8.71
C LYS A 271 7.88 -15.90 8.69
N ALA A 272 8.34 -15.45 9.86
CA ALA A 272 9.37 -14.42 9.96
C ALA A 272 10.68 -14.73 9.20
N TYR A 273 11.07 -16.01 9.14
CA TYR A 273 12.29 -16.46 8.46
C TYR A 273 12.19 -16.47 6.92
N LYS A 274 11.01 -16.21 6.33
CA LYS A 274 10.78 -16.23 4.86
C LYS A 274 10.70 -14.83 4.22
N TRP A 275 11.03 -13.79 4.97
CA TRP A 275 10.85 -12.39 4.52
C TRP A 275 11.89 -11.86 3.54
N GLN A 276 13.00 -12.58 3.34
CA GLN A 276 14.13 -12.09 2.55
C GLN A 276 13.72 -11.60 1.15
N HIS A 277 12.80 -12.29 0.48
CA HIS A 277 12.34 -11.93 -0.86
C HIS A 277 11.22 -10.87 -0.85
N LEU A 278 10.44 -10.76 0.24
CA LEU A 278 9.43 -9.72 0.39
C LEU A 278 10.04 -8.32 0.49
N TYR A 279 11.25 -8.22 1.05
CA TYR A 279 11.99 -6.95 1.14
C TYR A 279 12.45 -6.39 -0.22
N ALA A 280 12.35 -7.18 -1.30
CA ALA A 280 12.62 -6.73 -2.65
C ALA A 280 11.67 -5.60 -3.11
N GLY A 281 10.46 -5.55 -2.57
CA GLY A 281 9.49 -4.49 -2.85
C GLY A 281 9.01 -3.79 -1.59
N PHE A 282 8.04 -2.90 -1.77
CA PHE A 282 7.33 -2.26 -0.68
C PHE A 282 6.24 -3.20 -0.16
N THR A 283 6.26 -3.46 1.14
CA THR A 283 5.33 -4.38 1.79
C THR A 283 4.24 -3.60 2.52
N VAL A 284 2.98 -3.90 2.20
CA VAL A 284 1.80 -3.30 2.83
C VAL A 284 1.08 -4.40 3.61
N TRP A 285 1.03 -4.24 4.93
CA TRP A 285 0.26 -5.13 5.79
C TRP A 285 -1.18 -4.66 5.91
N LEU A 286 -2.10 -5.44 5.35
CA LEU A 286 -3.54 -5.26 5.49
C LEU A 286 -4.02 -6.04 6.73
N SER A 287 -4.43 -5.31 7.76
CA SER A 287 -4.87 -5.88 9.03
C SER A 287 -6.26 -5.39 9.39
N GLN A 288 -7.14 -6.32 9.73
CA GLN A 288 -8.42 -5.97 10.34
C GLN A 288 -8.21 -5.43 11.76
N THR A 289 -9.06 -4.52 12.19
CA THR A 289 -9.10 -3.94 13.55
C THR A 289 -10.53 -3.90 14.07
N GLU A 290 -10.66 -4.06 15.38
CA GLU A 290 -11.92 -3.86 16.12
C GLU A 290 -12.02 -2.43 16.70
N ALA A 291 -10.99 -1.60 16.54
CA ALA A 291 -11.01 -0.22 17.00
C ALA A 291 -12.17 0.56 16.36
N LEU A 292 -12.80 1.43 17.16
CA LEU A 292 -13.95 2.22 16.73
C LEU A 292 -13.55 3.56 16.09
N ASP A 293 -12.32 3.99 16.33
CA ASP A 293 -11.78 5.26 15.88
C ASP A 293 -10.34 5.09 15.35
N GLU A 294 -9.91 6.06 14.54
CA GLU A 294 -8.61 6.02 13.86
C GLU A 294 -7.43 6.12 14.83
N ASP A 295 -7.54 6.92 15.90
CA ASP A 295 -6.45 7.08 16.86
C ASP A 295 -6.18 5.77 17.59
N SER A 296 -7.24 5.07 18.01
CA SER A 296 -7.17 3.72 18.56
C SER A 296 -6.57 2.72 17.57
N ALA A 297 -7.01 2.74 16.31
CA ALA A 297 -6.46 1.85 15.28
C ALA A 297 -4.96 2.10 15.01
N LYS A 298 -4.54 3.37 15.03
CA LYS A 298 -3.15 3.78 14.86
C LYS A 298 -2.29 3.36 16.04
N GLU A 299 -2.81 3.46 17.26
CA GLU A 299 -2.12 2.98 18.45
C GLU A 299 -1.99 1.45 18.46
N GLU A 300 -3.04 0.74 18.04
CA GLU A 300 -2.99 -0.70 17.84
C GLU A 300 -1.94 -1.11 16.78
N ALA A 301 -1.87 -0.38 15.66
CA ALA A 301 -0.84 -0.60 14.64
C ALA A 301 0.57 -0.39 15.21
N ARG A 302 0.81 0.69 15.97
CA ARG A 302 2.10 0.95 16.62
C ARG A 302 2.48 -0.14 17.60
N LYS A 303 1.51 -0.61 18.41
CA LYS A 303 1.72 -1.70 19.36
C LYS A 303 2.08 -2.99 18.64
N ASN A 304 1.35 -3.37 17.60
CA ASN A 304 1.63 -4.59 16.83
C ASN A 304 3.03 -4.57 16.19
N VAL A 305 3.45 -3.43 15.64
CA VAL A 305 4.79 -3.27 15.07
C VAL A 305 5.88 -3.32 16.15
N LYS A 306 5.61 -2.79 17.36
CA LYS A 306 6.56 -2.79 18.47
C LYS A 306 6.70 -4.18 19.12
N ASP A 307 5.58 -4.87 19.33
CA ASP A 307 5.55 -6.18 19.97
C ASP A 307 6.21 -7.24 19.07
N ARG A 308 6.25 -7.03 17.74
CA ARG A 308 6.82 -7.95 16.73
C ARG A 308 6.37 -9.41 16.91
N SER A 309 5.17 -9.59 17.44
CA SER A 309 4.61 -10.90 17.77
C SER A 309 4.19 -11.68 16.53
N VAL A 310 3.95 -11.00 15.42
CA VAL A 310 3.52 -11.58 14.15
C VAL A 310 4.50 -11.16 13.06
N ALA A 311 4.84 -12.08 12.16
CA ALA A 311 5.81 -11.83 11.09
C ALA A 311 5.47 -10.61 10.22
N TYR A 312 4.17 -10.29 10.05
CA TYR A 312 3.70 -9.11 9.33
C TYR A 312 4.18 -7.77 9.91
N SER A 313 4.66 -7.72 11.15
CA SER A 313 5.30 -6.52 11.72
C SER A 313 6.54 -6.07 10.97
N ASN A 314 7.10 -6.93 10.11
CA ASN A 314 8.22 -6.62 9.22
C ASN A 314 7.82 -5.76 8.01
N ALA A 315 6.51 -5.54 7.78
CA ALA A 315 6.02 -4.75 6.67
C ALA A 315 6.47 -3.29 6.75
N ASP A 316 6.66 -2.66 5.59
CA ASP A 316 7.08 -1.27 5.49
C ASP A 316 5.96 -0.31 5.96
N VAL A 317 4.70 -0.65 5.66
CA VAL A 317 3.52 0.10 6.11
C VAL A 317 2.40 -0.83 6.57
N VAL A 318 1.51 -0.31 7.43
CA VAL A 318 0.34 -1.04 7.93
C VAL A 318 -0.90 -0.22 7.62
N VAL A 319 -1.92 -0.87 7.05
CA VAL A 319 -3.24 -0.30 6.82
C VAL A 319 -4.24 -1.08 7.65
N LYS A 320 -4.89 -0.39 8.59
CA LYS A 320 -5.91 -0.95 9.46
C LYS A 320 -7.28 -0.75 8.81
N LEU A 321 -8.04 -1.83 8.68
CA LEU A 321 -9.39 -1.84 8.12
C LEU A 321 -10.41 -2.27 9.18
N GLN A 322 -11.46 -1.47 9.33
CA GLN A 322 -12.56 -1.77 10.24
C GLN A 322 -13.65 -2.51 9.47
N GLY A 323 -13.74 -3.82 9.68
CA GLY A 323 -14.56 -4.69 8.84
C GLY A 323 -14.02 -4.82 7.41
N TRP A 324 -14.63 -5.72 6.63
CA TRP A 324 -14.27 -5.93 5.24
C TRP A 324 -15.51 -6.06 4.36
N ASP A 325 -15.52 -5.28 3.28
CA ASP A 325 -16.42 -5.44 2.13
C ASP A 325 -15.57 -5.25 0.87
N SER A 326 -15.83 -6.08 -0.13
CA SER A 326 -15.15 -6.02 -1.42
C SER A 326 -15.34 -4.67 -2.13
N ASP A 327 -16.45 -3.96 -1.86
CA ASP A 327 -16.73 -2.64 -2.42
C ASP A 327 -15.77 -1.56 -1.86
N HIS A 328 -15.13 -1.82 -0.72
CA HIS A 328 -14.15 -0.92 -0.12
C HIS A 328 -12.70 -1.13 -0.60
N ALA A 329 -12.47 -2.07 -1.52
CA ALA A 329 -11.12 -2.39 -2.00
C ALA A 329 -10.38 -1.16 -2.55
N LYS A 330 -11.06 -0.28 -3.30
CA LYS A 330 -10.47 0.95 -3.83
C LYS A 330 -10.05 1.92 -2.71
N SER A 331 -10.85 2.06 -1.66
CA SER A 331 -10.53 2.91 -0.51
C SER A 331 -9.32 2.38 0.26
N VAL A 332 -9.23 1.06 0.45
CA VAL A 332 -8.06 0.42 1.10
C VAL A 332 -6.81 0.54 0.22
N ALA A 333 -6.95 0.41 -1.10
CA ALA A 333 -5.87 0.66 -2.05
C ALA A 333 -5.39 2.12 -1.98
N GLN A 334 -6.31 3.09 -1.93
CA GLN A 334 -5.97 4.51 -1.77
C GLN A 334 -5.21 4.77 -0.47
N ALA A 335 -5.68 4.20 0.64
CA ALA A 335 -4.99 4.29 1.94
C ALA A 335 -3.58 3.66 1.89
N SER A 336 -3.42 2.56 1.15
CA SER A 336 -2.12 1.91 0.94
C SER A 336 -1.16 2.81 0.18
N LEU A 337 -1.60 3.48 -0.89
CA LEU A 337 -0.78 4.45 -1.63
C LEU A 337 -0.42 5.68 -0.80
N SER A 338 -1.37 6.20 -0.02
CA SER A 338 -1.12 7.31 0.90
C SER A 338 -0.05 6.91 1.94
N ALA A 339 -0.17 5.73 2.55
CA ALA A 339 0.81 5.24 3.52
C ALA A 339 2.21 5.04 2.89
N LEU A 340 2.29 4.42 1.70
CA LEU A 340 3.54 4.25 0.97
C LEU A 340 4.17 5.58 0.58
N LYS A 341 3.36 6.54 0.13
CA LYS A 341 3.81 7.90 -0.15
C LYS A 341 4.46 8.49 1.10
N GLN A 342 3.75 8.53 2.23
CA GLN A 342 4.29 9.11 3.47
C GLN A 342 5.62 8.45 3.89
N LEU A 343 5.73 7.13 3.77
CA LEU A 343 6.97 6.41 4.02
C LEU A 343 8.11 6.86 3.09
N ILE A 344 7.88 6.88 1.77
CA ILE A 344 8.91 7.25 0.79
C ILE A 344 9.34 8.71 0.96
N LEU A 345 8.41 9.60 1.31
CA LEU A 345 8.74 11.00 1.57
C LEU A 345 9.60 11.16 2.84
N SER A 346 9.41 10.31 3.85
CA SER A 346 10.24 10.27 5.05
C SER A 346 11.66 9.72 4.82
N ASP A 347 11.84 8.76 3.90
CA ASP A 347 13.15 8.27 3.45
C ASP A 347 13.19 8.18 1.91
N LYS A 348 13.55 9.29 1.26
CA LYS A 348 13.62 9.39 -0.21
C LYS A 348 14.64 8.43 -0.84
N LYS A 349 15.58 7.87 -0.04
CA LYS A 349 16.57 6.91 -0.52
C LYS A 349 16.03 5.48 -0.50
N LEU A 350 14.90 5.22 0.15
CA LEU A 350 14.36 3.88 0.36
C LEU A 350 14.08 3.10 -0.94
N PRO A 351 13.45 3.67 -1.99
CA PRO A 351 13.32 2.95 -3.27
C PRO A 351 14.67 2.53 -3.86
N GLY A 352 15.69 3.39 -3.75
CA GLY A 352 17.04 3.09 -4.21
C GLY A 352 17.74 2.00 -3.40
N LYS A 353 17.52 1.97 -2.07
CA LYS A 353 18.01 0.89 -1.20
C LYS A 353 17.37 -0.45 -1.55
N LYS A 354 16.04 -0.50 -1.76
CA LYS A 354 15.35 -1.73 -2.19
C LYS A 354 15.85 -2.22 -3.55
N SER A 355 16.05 -1.31 -4.51
CA SER A 355 16.67 -1.64 -5.80
C SER A 355 18.11 -2.18 -5.66
N LEU A 356 18.91 -1.65 -4.73
CA LEU A 356 20.23 -2.20 -4.42
C LEU A 356 20.13 -3.62 -3.82
N TYR A 357 19.20 -3.84 -2.90
CA TYR A 357 18.97 -5.15 -2.29
C TYR A 357 18.60 -6.23 -3.32
N ILE A 358 17.72 -5.90 -4.27
CA ILE A 358 17.41 -6.77 -5.41
C ILE A 358 18.67 -7.11 -6.22
N ARG A 359 19.48 -6.11 -6.57
CA ARG A 359 20.71 -6.32 -7.37
C ARG A 359 21.76 -7.17 -6.69
N LEU A 360 21.73 -7.25 -5.36
CA LEU A 360 22.61 -8.10 -4.57
C LEU A 360 22.02 -9.49 -4.30
N GLY A 361 20.83 -9.80 -4.84
CA GLY A 361 20.22 -11.12 -4.78
C GLY A 361 19.40 -11.40 -3.53
N CYS A 362 18.86 -10.37 -2.87
CA CYS A 362 17.97 -10.52 -1.71
C CYS A 362 18.53 -11.43 -0.58
N ARG A 363 19.79 -11.22 -0.19
CA ARG A 363 20.58 -12.11 0.69
C ARG A 363 20.12 -12.20 2.16
N GLY A 364 19.00 -11.59 2.52
CA GLY A 364 18.49 -11.59 3.90
C GLY A 364 19.18 -10.59 4.84
N ASP A 365 20.03 -9.69 4.34
CA ASP A 365 20.70 -8.62 5.09
C ASP A 365 19.90 -7.31 5.19
N TRP A 366 18.63 -7.31 4.75
CA TRP A 366 17.75 -6.16 4.90
C TRP A 366 17.45 -5.86 6.38
N PRO A 367 17.41 -4.59 6.83
CA PRO A 367 17.58 -3.34 6.08
C PRO A 367 19.03 -2.86 5.95
N ASN A 368 19.98 -3.54 6.60
CA ASN A 368 21.39 -3.15 6.69
C ASN A 368 22.25 -3.90 5.66
N ILE A 369 22.10 -3.51 4.39
CA ILE A 369 22.76 -4.15 3.25
C ILE A 369 24.28 -4.20 3.45
N LYS A 370 24.84 -5.40 3.45
CA LYS A 370 26.26 -5.71 3.63
C LYS A 370 27.02 -5.49 2.33
N PRO A 371 28.36 -5.29 2.37
CA PRO A 371 29.15 -5.07 1.16
C PRO A 371 29.08 -6.26 0.18
N PRO A 372 29.43 -6.02 -1.11
CA PRO A 372 29.60 -7.09 -2.08
C PRO A 372 30.63 -8.13 -1.58
N GLY A 373 30.32 -9.42 -1.70
CA GLY A 373 31.17 -10.51 -1.21
C GLY A 373 30.89 -10.97 0.23
N TRP A 374 29.99 -10.30 0.97
CA TRP A 374 29.42 -10.88 2.20
C TRP A 374 28.49 -12.03 1.85
N ASP A 375 28.68 -13.16 2.55
CA ASP A 375 27.85 -14.37 2.46
C ASP A 375 27.17 -14.60 3.82
N PRO A 376 25.83 -14.67 3.87
CA PRO A 376 25.09 -14.97 5.10
C PRO A 376 25.49 -16.30 5.75
N SER A 377 25.97 -17.27 4.96
CA SER A 377 26.36 -18.61 5.42
C SER A 377 27.55 -18.58 6.38
N ASN A 378 28.48 -17.63 6.20
CA ASN A 378 29.69 -17.50 6.99
C ASN A 378 29.43 -16.99 8.42
N GLU A 379 28.30 -16.30 8.67
CA GLU A 379 27.90 -15.86 10.02
C GLU A 379 27.25 -17.01 10.81
N ALA A 380 26.53 -17.92 10.14
CA ALA A 380 25.89 -19.07 10.78
C ALA A 380 26.91 -20.06 11.38
N GLU A 381 28.08 -20.20 10.77
CA GLU A 381 29.19 -21.04 11.29
C GLU A 381 29.92 -20.42 12.48
N SER A 382 29.75 -19.12 12.72
CA SER A 382 30.40 -18.42 13.84
C SER A 382 29.62 -18.46 15.16
N ILE A 383 28.39 -18.98 15.12
CA ILE A 383 27.44 -19.02 16.26
C ILE A 383 27.21 -20.47 16.77
N SER A 384 27.85 -21.47 16.15
CA SER A 384 27.78 -22.88 16.56
C SER A 384 28.81 -23.28 17.60
#